data_AF-A0A6M0JED8-F1
#
_entry.id   AF-A0A6M0JED8-F1
#
_cell.length_a   1.000
_cell.length_b   1.000
_cell.length_c   1.000
_cell.angle_alpha   90.00
_cell.angle_beta   90.00
_cell.angle_gamma   90.00
#
_symmetry.space_group_name_H-M   'P 1'
#
loop_
_entity.id
_entity.type
_entity.pdbx_description
1 polymer ?
#
loop_
_entity_poly.entity_id
_entity_poly.type
_entity_poly.pdbx_seq_one_letter_code
_entity_poly.pdbx_strand_id
1 'polypeptide(L)'
;MYDPVQEGPRPSRPLERVEIDHTLLPFFVVDTDTRMPIGTPSLTSAVDKYSGVIVGYYLSFEPFSSLSVMQCLLHTIHPKDYVKNKFPSVTKDWNAYGIMEILVVDNGKEFYSQHFQDACQELGISIQYTPPYMPWYKSSVERTFSSYNTQLLQGQPGALF
;
A
#
# COMPACT_ATOMS: atom_id res chain seq x y z
N MET A 1 -27.81 -8.12 17.89
CA MET A 1 -26.82 -9.01 18.50
C MET A 1 -25.53 -8.72 17.75
N TYR A 2 -24.57 -8.01 18.37
CA TYR A 2 -23.30 -7.68 17.71
C TYR A 2 -22.49 -8.96 17.64
N ASP A 3 -22.18 -9.45 16.45
CA ASP A 3 -21.20 -10.51 16.29
C ASP A 3 -19.84 -9.99 16.79
N PRO A 4 -19.13 -10.73 17.65
CA PRO A 4 -17.79 -10.37 18.06
C PRO A 4 -16.90 -10.30 16.81
N VAL A 5 -16.12 -9.22 16.71
CA VAL A 5 -15.12 -9.04 15.64
C VAL A 5 -14.23 -10.29 15.64
N GLN A 6 -14.31 -11.10 14.58
CA GLN A 6 -13.48 -12.29 14.46
C GLN A 6 -12.01 -11.86 14.36
N GLU A 7 -11.13 -12.52 15.12
CA GLU A 7 -9.69 -12.26 15.03
C GLU A 7 -9.20 -12.63 13.62
N GLY A 8 -8.69 -11.64 12.89
CA GLY A 8 -8.09 -11.85 11.58
C GLY A 8 -6.82 -12.71 11.65
N PRO A 9 -6.31 -13.19 10.50
CA PRO A 9 -5.10 -14.02 10.45
C PRO A 9 -3.92 -13.32 11.15
N ARG A 10 -3.22 -14.08 12.01
CA ARG A 10 -2.04 -13.64 12.76
C ARG A 10 -0.78 -14.28 12.17
N PRO A 11 -0.01 -13.57 11.33
CA PRO A 11 1.28 -14.06 10.89
C PRO A 11 2.26 -14.17 12.07
N SER A 12 3.23 -15.06 11.93
CA SER A 12 4.25 -15.36 12.93
C SER A 12 5.59 -14.64 12.71
N ARG A 13 5.84 -14.16 11.49
CA ARG A 13 7.08 -13.49 11.09
C ARG A 13 6.84 -12.40 10.03
N PRO A 14 7.79 -11.45 9.86
CA PRO A 14 7.75 -10.48 8.76
C PRO A 14 7.70 -11.18 7.39
N LEU A 15 7.01 -10.55 6.43
CA LEU A 15 6.84 -11.01 5.04
C LEU A 15 6.05 -12.33 4.88
N GLU A 16 5.55 -12.93 5.96
CA GLU A 16 4.62 -14.06 5.85
C GLU A 16 3.31 -13.63 5.17
N ARG A 17 2.83 -12.43 5.50
CA ARG A 17 1.57 -11.89 4.97
C ARG A 17 1.69 -10.38 4.77
N VAL A 18 1.55 -9.96 3.52
CA VAL A 18 1.52 -8.54 3.13
C VAL A 18 0.15 -8.21 2.56
N GLU A 19 -0.44 -7.12 3.01
CA GLU A 19 -1.74 -6.60 2.57
C GLU A 19 -1.50 -5.41 1.64
N ILE A 20 -2.02 -5.47 0.40
CA ILE A 20 -2.05 -4.34 -0.53
C ILE A 20 -3.43 -3.69 -0.53
N ASP A 21 -3.42 -2.37 -0.58
CA ASP A 21 -4.62 -1.57 -0.74
C ASP A 21 -4.34 -0.24 -1.44
N HIS A 22 -5.40 0.31 -2.02
CA HIS A 22 -5.37 1.56 -2.76
C HIS A 22 -6.23 2.62 -2.06
N THR A 23 -5.78 3.87 -2.11
CA THR A 23 -6.58 5.00 -1.63
C THR A 23 -6.29 6.26 -2.44
N LEU A 24 -7.28 7.14 -2.55
CA LEU A 24 -7.05 8.50 -3.03
C LEU A 24 -6.62 9.33 -1.84
N LEU A 25 -5.47 10.00 -1.95
CA LEU A 25 -5.02 10.86 -0.88
C LEU A 25 -5.87 12.14 -0.87
N PRO A 26 -6.37 12.59 0.28
CA PRO A 26 -7.22 13.79 0.36
C PRO A 26 -6.39 15.07 0.25
N PHE A 27 -5.66 15.27 -0.85
CA PHE A 27 -5.07 16.57 -1.19
C PHE A 27 -4.92 16.75 -2.69
N PHE A 28 -5.01 18.00 -3.12
CA PHE A 28 -4.98 18.39 -4.53
C PHE A 28 -3.63 18.98 -4.89
N VAL A 29 -2.98 18.43 -5.91
CA VAL A 29 -1.66 18.88 -6.37
C VAL A 29 -1.80 19.79 -7.58
N VAL A 30 -1.02 20.87 -7.58
CA VAL A 30 -0.89 21.80 -8.70
C VAL A 30 0.54 21.80 -9.21
N ASP A 31 0.68 22.06 -10.50
CA ASP A 31 1.98 22.24 -11.13
C ASP A 31 2.67 23.49 -10.57
N THR A 32 3.98 23.41 -10.31
CA THR A 32 4.72 24.49 -9.64
C THR A 32 4.91 25.70 -10.54
N ASP A 33 4.98 25.50 -11.85
CA ASP A 33 5.35 26.53 -12.82
C ASP A 33 4.11 27.21 -13.41
N THR A 34 3.17 26.41 -13.89
CA THR A 34 1.93 26.85 -14.56
C THR A 34 0.78 27.09 -13.58
N ARG A 35 0.88 26.58 -12.35
CA ARG A 35 -0.23 26.55 -11.35
C ARG A 35 -1.47 25.80 -11.83
N MET A 36 -1.36 25.01 -12.88
CA MET A 36 -2.47 24.21 -13.37
C MET A 36 -2.78 23.04 -12.44
N PRO A 37 -4.06 22.66 -12.32
CA PRO A 37 -4.47 21.48 -11.57
C PRO A 37 -3.86 20.20 -12.18
N ILE A 38 -3.09 19.46 -11.38
CA ILE A 38 -2.66 18.11 -11.75
C ILE A 38 -3.73 17.11 -11.30
N GLY A 39 -4.22 17.25 -10.06
CA GLY A 39 -5.31 16.44 -9.53
C GLY A 39 -5.02 15.84 -8.17
N THR A 40 -5.82 14.84 -7.81
CA THR A 40 -5.71 14.10 -6.55
C THR A 40 -4.91 12.83 -6.77
N PRO A 41 -3.78 12.61 -6.05
CA PRO A 41 -2.96 11.44 -6.28
C PRO A 41 -3.57 10.18 -5.67
N SER A 42 -3.34 9.06 -6.35
CA SER A 42 -3.62 7.71 -5.89
C SER A 42 -2.38 7.13 -5.19
N LEU A 43 -2.60 6.51 -4.02
CA LEU A 43 -1.58 5.79 -3.27
C LEU A 43 -1.95 4.31 -3.20
N THR A 44 -1.03 3.47 -3.67
CA THR A 44 -1.04 2.03 -3.43
C THR A 44 -0.03 1.73 -2.34
N SER A 45 -0.43 1.05 -1.27
CA SER A 45 0.46 0.71 -0.16
C SER A 45 0.48 -0.79 0.09
N ALA A 46 1.66 -1.32 0.42
CA ALA A 46 1.87 -2.69 0.87
C ALA A 46 2.30 -2.68 2.34
N VAL A 47 1.51 -3.32 3.20
CA VAL A 47 1.71 -3.34 4.65
C VAL A 47 1.99 -4.75 5.13
N ASP A 48 3.08 -4.96 5.85
CA ASP A 48 3.37 -6.23 6.50
C ASP A 48 2.45 -6.41 7.71
N LYS A 49 1.67 -7.50 7.71
CA LYS A 49 0.66 -7.74 8.73
C LYS A 49 1.27 -8.04 10.10
N TYR A 50 2.47 -8.63 10.14
CA TYR A 50 3.15 -8.99 11.38
C TYR A 50 3.64 -7.76 12.15
N SER A 51 4.38 -6.87 11.47
CA SER A 51 5.00 -5.69 12.06
C SER A 51 4.13 -4.43 12.00
N GLY A 52 3.15 -4.39 11.09
CA GLY A 52 2.39 -3.18 10.76
C GLY A 52 3.19 -2.13 9.97
N VAL A 53 4.38 -2.48 9.48
CA VAL A 53 5.26 -1.58 8.73
C VAL A 53 4.84 -1.55 7.26
N ILE A 54 4.85 -0.36 6.67
CA ILE A 54 4.74 -0.21 5.21
C ILE A 54 6.03 -0.73 4.59
N VAL A 55 5.92 -1.80 3.81
CA VAL A 55 7.05 -2.43 3.14
C VAL A 55 7.26 -1.82 1.76
N GLY A 56 6.21 -1.31 1.13
CA GLY A 56 6.34 -0.63 -0.16
C GLY A 56 5.13 0.22 -0.49
N TYR A 57 5.28 1.09 -1.48
CA TYR A 57 4.20 1.90 -2.00
C TYR A 57 4.42 2.32 -3.44
N TYR A 58 3.35 2.77 -4.08
CA TYR A 58 3.39 3.45 -5.36
C TYR A 58 2.42 4.64 -5.35
N LEU A 59 2.92 5.82 -5.67
CA LEU A 59 2.17 7.08 -5.71
C LEU A 59 2.10 7.57 -7.16
N SER A 60 0.89 7.81 -7.67
CA SER A 60 0.67 8.31 -9.03
C SER A 60 -0.54 9.24 -9.10
N PHE A 61 -0.79 9.84 -10.26
CA PHE A 61 -2.04 10.55 -10.57
C PHE A 61 -2.96 9.73 -11.47
N GLU A 62 -2.59 8.47 -11.74
CA GLU A 62 -3.36 7.56 -12.56
C GLU A 62 -4.43 6.86 -11.70
N PRO A 63 -5.55 6.44 -12.31
CA PRO A 63 -6.51 5.56 -11.64
C PRO A 63 -5.87 4.28 -11.10
N PHE A 64 -6.51 3.66 -10.12
CA PHE A 64 -6.09 2.35 -9.62
C PHE A 64 -6.07 1.33 -10.77
N SER A 65 -4.96 0.61 -10.89
CA SER A 65 -4.72 -0.27 -12.02
C SER A 65 -3.71 -1.36 -11.65
N SER A 66 -3.65 -2.42 -12.46
CA SER A 66 -2.65 -3.48 -12.30
C SER A 66 -1.21 -2.94 -12.36
N LEU A 67 -0.97 -1.84 -13.09
CA LEU A 67 0.33 -1.16 -13.09
C LEU A 67 0.66 -0.65 -11.69
N SER A 68 -0.27 0.03 -11.02
CA SER A 68 -0.06 0.56 -9.67
C SER A 68 0.25 -0.55 -8.68
N VAL A 69 -0.42 -1.70 -8.79
CA VAL A 69 -0.15 -2.90 -8.00
C VAL A 69 1.25 -3.45 -8.27
N MET A 70 1.60 -3.65 -9.54
CA MET A 70 2.90 -4.20 -9.94
C MET A 70 4.06 -3.30 -9.51
N GLN A 71 3.92 -1.99 -9.64
CA GLN A 71 4.93 -1.03 -9.17
C GLN A 71 5.06 -1.04 -7.64
N CYS A 72 3.94 -1.13 -6.92
CA CYS A 72 3.97 -1.27 -5.46
C CYS A 72 4.65 -2.58 -5.04
N LEU A 73 4.37 -3.69 -5.73
CA LEU A 73 4.98 -4.98 -5.49
C LEU A 73 6.49 -4.94 -5.76
N LEU A 74 6.90 -4.34 -6.88
CA LEU A 74 8.31 -4.16 -7.22
C LEU A 74 9.04 -3.33 -6.14
N HIS A 75 8.44 -2.22 -5.72
CA HIS A 75 8.98 -1.39 -4.63
C HIS A 75 9.07 -2.18 -3.32
N THR A 76 8.07 -3.01 -3.01
CA THR A 76 8.06 -3.89 -1.83
C THR A 76 9.25 -4.84 -1.82
N ILE A 77 9.57 -5.46 -2.96
CA ILE A 77 10.63 -6.45 -3.09
C ILE A 77 12.03 -5.83 -3.02
N HIS A 78 12.23 -4.64 -3.61
CA HIS A 78 13.55 -4.04 -3.71
C HIS A 78 14.00 -3.27 -2.45
N PRO A 79 15.33 -3.22 -2.19
CA PRO A 79 15.92 -2.34 -1.17
C PRO A 79 15.60 -0.86 -1.41
N LYS A 80 15.45 -0.10 -0.32
CA LYS A 80 15.11 1.34 -0.33
C LYS A 80 16.31 2.24 0.00
N ASP A 81 17.52 1.80 -0.34
CA ASP A 81 18.75 2.56 -0.07
C ASP A 81 18.73 3.95 -0.73
N TYR A 82 17.98 4.09 -1.83
CA TYR A 82 17.77 5.37 -2.51
C TYR A 82 17.13 6.44 -1.62
N VAL A 83 16.35 6.06 -0.60
CA VAL A 83 15.60 7.01 0.24
C VAL A 83 16.58 7.89 1.01
N LYS A 84 17.61 7.31 1.63
CA LYS A 84 18.64 8.07 2.35
C LYS A 84 19.41 9.00 1.42
N ASN A 85 19.74 8.52 0.22
CA ASN A 85 20.49 9.30 -0.77
C ASN A 85 19.67 10.49 -1.30
N LYS A 86 18.37 10.30 -1.50
CA LYS A 86 17.48 11.31 -2.08
C LYS A 86 16.90 12.26 -1.03
N PHE A 87 16.74 11.81 0.21
CA PHE A 87 16.12 12.57 1.30
C PHE A 87 17.02 12.57 2.54
N PRO A 88 18.04 13.47 2.60
CA PRO A 88 18.99 13.52 3.71
C PRO A 88 18.37 13.80 5.08
N SER A 89 17.14 14.32 5.13
CA SER A 89 16.38 14.51 6.37
C SER A 89 15.89 13.19 7.00
N VAL A 90 15.87 12.09 6.24
CA VAL A 90 15.47 10.77 6.73
C VAL A 90 16.67 10.10 7.40
N THR A 91 16.67 10.07 8.74
CA THR A 91 17.80 9.55 9.52
C THR A 91 17.76 8.04 9.75
N LYS A 92 16.57 7.42 9.69
CA LYS A 92 16.37 5.99 9.92
C LYS A 92 16.47 5.19 8.61
N ASP A 93 16.95 3.96 8.71
CA ASP A 93 16.95 3.00 7.60
C ASP A 93 15.57 2.42 7.35
N TRP A 94 15.21 2.27 6.08
CA TRP A 94 14.02 1.53 5.65
C TRP A 94 14.42 0.11 5.23
N ASN A 95 14.69 -0.73 6.22
CA ASN A 95 15.12 -2.12 6.03
C ASN A 95 13.95 -3.12 5.84
N ALA A 96 12.78 -2.62 5.42
CA ALA A 96 11.62 -3.45 5.15
C ALA A 96 11.48 -3.66 3.64
N TYR A 97 11.95 -4.81 3.16
CA TYR A 97 11.82 -5.24 1.78
C TYR A 97 11.98 -6.75 1.68
N GLY A 98 11.49 -7.32 0.58
CA GLY A 98 11.67 -8.73 0.25
C GLY A 98 10.45 -9.35 -0.40
N ILE A 99 10.60 -10.63 -0.76
CA ILE A 99 9.51 -11.44 -1.32
C ILE A 99 8.64 -11.93 -0.16
N MET A 100 7.33 -11.74 -0.28
CA MET A 100 6.34 -12.23 0.68
C MET A 100 5.84 -13.62 0.34
N GLU A 101 5.34 -14.35 1.33
CA GLU A 101 4.74 -15.66 1.11
C GLU A 101 3.28 -15.54 0.65
N ILE A 102 2.51 -14.70 1.34
CA ILE A 102 1.10 -14.44 1.04
C ILE A 102 0.90 -12.97 0.72
N LEU A 103 0.35 -12.69 -0.46
CA LEU A 103 -0.06 -11.36 -0.88
C LEU A 103 -1.58 -11.26 -0.84
N VAL A 104 -2.08 -10.39 0.02
CA VAL A 104 -3.51 -10.21 0.25
C VAL A 104 -4.00 -8.98 -0.49
N VAL A 105 -5.01 -9.17 -1.31
CA VAL A 105 -5.56 -8.14 -2.20
C VAL A 105 -7.08 -8.11 -2.09
N ASP A 106 -7.71 -6.98 -2.43
CA ASP A 106 -9.17 -6.97 -2.59
C ASP A 106 -9.61 -7.64 -3.91
N ASN A 107 -10.92 -7.72 -4.12
CA ASN A 107 -11.51 -8.28 -5.34
C ASN A 107 -11.62 -7.23 -6.47
N GLY A 108 -10.77 -6.20 -6.46
CA GLY A 108 -10.64 -5.23 -7.53
C GLY A 108 -10.20 -5.90 -8.84
N LYS A 109 -10.69 -5.37 -9.97
CA LYS A 109 -10.40 -5.91 -11.31
C LYS A 109 -8.90 -5.88 -11.63
N GLU A 110 -8.18 -4.92 -11.06
CA GLU A 110 -6.74 -4.73 -11.15
C GLU A 110 -5.94 -5.96 -10.70
N PHE A 111 -6.46 -6.78 -9.78
CA PHE A 111 -5.79 -7.97 -9.25
C PHE A 111 -6.06 -9.23 -10.07
N TYR A 112 -6.99 -9.18 -11.04
CA TYR A 112 -7.29 -10.29 -11.95
C TYR A 112 -6.51 -10.24 -13.26
N SER A 113 -5.51 -9.35 -13.38
CA SER A 113 -4.63 -9.33 -14.54
C SER A 113 -3.76 -10.59 -14.60
N GLN A 114 -3.71 -11.22 -15.78
CA GLN A 114 -2.87 -12.40 -16.01
C GLN A 114 -1.39 -12.13 -15.69
N HIS A 115 -0.87 -10.96 -16.11
CA HIS A 115 0.51 -10.57 -15.85
C HIS A 115 0.85 -10.46 -14.36
N PHE A 116 -0.11 -10.03 -13.54
CA PHE A 116 0.08 -9.96 -12.09
C PHE A 116 0.11 -11.35 -11.47
N GLN A 117 -0.78 -12.24 -11.90
CA GLN A 117 -0.81 -13.63 -11.43
C GLN A 117 0.45 -14.40 -11.84
N ASP A 118 0.89 -14.25 -13.09
CA ASP A 118 2.11 -14.87 -13.60
C ASP A 118 3.33 -14.40 -12.80
N ALA A 119 3.46 -13.08 -12.57
CA ALA A 119 4.57 -12.54 -11.79
C ALA A 119 4.57 -13.05 -10.34
N CYS A 120 3.40 -13.13 -9.69
CA CYS A 120 3.31 -13.70 -8.34
C CYS A 120 3.69 -15.18 -8.34
N GLN A 121 3.25 -15.95 -9.34
CA GLN A 121 3.58 -17.36 -9.47
C GLN A 121 5.08 -17.58 -9.66
N GLU A 122 5.73 -16.81 -10.55
CA GLU A 122 7.18 -16.88 -10.79
C GLU A 122 8.00 -16.54 -9.53
N LEU A 123 7.51 -15.62 -8.71
CA LEU A 123 8.14 -15.22 -7.45
C LEU A 123 7.79 -16.15 -6.28
N GLY A 124 6.93 -17.16 -6.48
CA GLY A 124 6.47 -18.06 -5.42
C GLY A 124 5.53 -17.43 -4.40
N ILE A 125 4.85 -16.35 -4.78
CA ILE A 125 3.90 -15.59 -3.95
C ILE A 125 2.51 -16.20 -4.10
N SER A 126 1.87 -16.56 -2.98
CA SER A 126 0.48 -17.00 -2.96
C SER A 126 -0.46 -15.79 -2.88
N ILE A 127 -1.27 -15.57 -3.92
CA ILE A 127 -2.29 -14.51 -3.91
C ILE A 127 -3.50 -14.98 -3.09
N GLN A 128 -3.95 -14.14 -2.16
CA GLN A 128 -5.18 -14.35 -1.40
C GLN A 128 -6.13 -13.16 -1.55
N TYR A 129 -7.30 -13.41 -2.11
CA TYR A 129 -8.35 -12.41 -2.19
C TYR A 129 -9.10 -12.30 -0.87
N THR A 130 -9.40 -11.08 -0.43
CA THR A 130 -10.20 -10.87 0.78
C THR A 130 -11.62 -11.44 0.58
N PRO A 131 -12.20 -12.11 1.58
CA PRO A 131 -13.59 -12.52 1.51
C PRO A 131 -14.51 -11.30 1.36
N PRO A 132 -15.57 -11.38 0.52
CA PRO A 132 -16.54 -10.29 0.42
C PRO A 132 -17.21 -10.04 1.78
N TYR A 133 -17.45 -8.77 2.11
CA TYR A 133 -18.12 -8.32 3.34
C TYR A 133 -17.37 -8.61 4.67
N MET A 134 -16.05 -8.80 4.64
CA MET A 134 -15.23 -9.02 5.85
C MET A 134 -14.15 -7.94 6.04
N PRO A 135 -14.52 -6.71 6.46
CA PRO A 135 -13.58 -5.59 6.62
C PRO A 135 -12.46 -5.85 7.66
N TRP A 136 -12.73 -6.66 8.69
CA TRP A 136 -11.74 -7.04 9.71
C TRP A 136 -10.51 -7.79 9.16
N TYR A 137 -10.59 -8.28 7.91
CA TYR A 137 -9.50 -8.98 7.22
C TYR A 137 -8.35 -8.06 6.79
N LYS A 138 -8.57 -6.73 6.69
CA LYS A 138 -7.57 -5.70 6.32
C LYS A 138 -7.30 -4.66 7.43
N SER A 139 -7.53 -5.03 8.69
CA SER A 139 -7.41 -4.11 9.85
C SER A 139 -6.05 -3.39 10.00
N SER A 140 -4.97 -3.90 9.41
CA SER A 140 -3.65 -3.24 9.46
C SER A 140 -3.55 -2.09 8.47
N VAL A 141 -4.16 -2.25 7.30
CA VAL A 141 -4.21 -1.22 6.27
C VAL A 141 -5.08 -0.05 6.72
N GLU A 142 -6.25 -0.30 7.32
CA GLU A 142 -7.13 0.77 7.82
C GLU A 142 -6.42 1.67 8.84
N ARG A 143 -5.64 1.06 9.75
CA ARG A 143 -4.79 1.79 10.71
C ARG A 143 -3.72 2.62 10.00
N THR A 144 -3.14 2.08 8.94
CA THR A 144 -2.11 2.75 8.14
C THR A 144 -2.67 3.98 7.45
N PHE A 145 -3.87 3.89 6.85
CA PHE A 145 -4.53 5.06 6.26
C PHE A 145 -4.91 6.12 7.27
N SER A 146 -5.41 5.72 8.45
CA SER A 146 -5.63 6.66 9.54
C SER A 146 -4.33 7.37 9.91
N SER A 147 -3.20 6.65 9.93
CA SER A 147 -1.88 7.23 10.20
C SER A 147 -1.45 8.22 9.13
N TYR A 148 -1.68 7.94 7.83
CA TYR A 148 -1.41 8.91 6.76
C TYR A 148 -2.21 10.19 6.97
N ASN A 149 -3.52 10.08 7.16
CA ASN A 149 -4.39 11.23 7.33
C ASN A 149 -3.98 12.11 8.52
N THR A 150 -3.70 11.50 9.68
CA THR A 150 -3.36 12.24 10.89
C THR A 150 -1.93 12.76 10.92
N GLN A 151 -0.94 11.99 10.43
CA GLN A 151 0.47 12.34 10.60
C GLN A 151 1.06 13.08 9.40
N LEU A 152 0.57 12.83 8.19
CA LEU A 152 1.11 13.42 6.97
C LEU A 152 0.22 14.53 6.43
N LEU A 153 -1.10 14.33 6.42
CA LEU A 153 -2.01 15.18 5.64
C LEU A 153 -2.67 16.29 6.45
N GLN A 154 -2.83 16.09 7.75
CA GLN A 154 -3.44 17.11 8.61
C GLN A 154 -2.57 18.38 8.65
N GLY A 155 -3.14 19.49 8.16
CA GLY A 155 -2.50 20.81 8.16
C GLY A 155 -1.64 21.12 6.93
N GLN A 156 -1.60 20.25 5.92
CA GLN A 156 -0.89 20.54 4.67
C GLN A 156 -1.71 21.44 3.73
N PRO A 157 -1.10 22.44 3.06
CA PRO A 157 -1.76 23.21 2.02
C PRO A 157 -2.25 22.29 0.90
N GLY A 158 -3.53 22.40 0.53
CA GLY A 158 -4.15 21.57 -0.51
C GLY A 158 -4.89 20.33 0.01
N ALA A 159 -4.92 20.08 1.32
CA ALA A 159 -5.76 19.04 1.91
C ALA A 159 -7.25 19.28 1.59
N LEU A 160 -7.94 18.23 1.14
CA LEU A 160 -9.37 18.19 0.89
C LEU A 160 -10.08 17.75 2.17
N PHE A 161 -11.14 18.47 2.55
CA PHE A 161 -11.91 18.26 3.78
C PHE A 161 -12.81 17.01 3.71
#